data_AF-A0A1Q9TQL2-F1
#
_entry.id   AF-A0A1Q9TQL2-F1
#
_cell.length_a   1.000
_cell.length_b   1.000
_cell.length_c   1.000
_cell.angle_alpha   90.00
_cell.angle_beta   90.00
_cell.angle_gamma   90.00
#
_symmetry.space_group_name_H-M   'P 1'
#
loop_
_entity.id
_entity.type
_entity.pdbx_description
1 polymer ?
#
loop_
_entity_poly.entity_id
_entity_poly.type
_entity_poly.pdbx_seq_one_letter_code
_entity_poly.pdbx_strand_id
1 'polypeptide(L)'
;MPSPNETHTSDRVRLGRLIEERKRKLQRSWTAISQAGPIPPETLRRARIGTSPLADDTIERLDTALDWLPGSTQDVLNGGDPTPLEDVDRRYPVERQILDTPIGQVVREIYSDLEADDSLTPEQREEIRERTATRMREEVTMMVRAKRWENEERKRRESDSGARK
;
A
#
# COMPACT_ATOMS: atom_id res chain seq x y z
N MET A 1 -22.31 27.86 8.76
CA MET A 1 -21.73 26.95 7.75
C MET A 1 -20.52 27.67 7.17
N PRO A 2 -19.29 27.18 7.39
CA PRO A 2 -18.10 27.80 6.78
C PRO A 2 -18.20 27.71 5.25
N SER A 3 -17.70 28.72 4.55
CA SER A 3 -17.74 28.75 3.08
C SER A 3 -16.72 27.75 2.51
N PRO A 4 -16.95 27.16 1.33
CA PRO A 4 -16.05 26.16 0.73
C PRO A 4 -14.59 26.63 0.64
N ASN A 5 -14.36 27.94 0.50
CA ASN A 5 -13.02 28.51 0.37
C ASN A 5 -12.26 28.63 1.71
N GLU A 6 -12.99 28.71 2.84
CA GLU A 6 -12.42 28.79 4.19
C GLU A 6 -11.93 27.43 4.67
N THR A 7 -12.69 26.36 4.39
CA THR A 7 -12.34 24.98 4.73
C THR A 7 -11.04 24.56 4.05
N HIS A 8 -10.91 24.79 2.73
CA HIS A 8 -9.70 24.44 1.99
C HIS A 8 -8.46 25.24 2.43
N THR A 9 -8.63 26.43 3.01
CA THR A 9 -7.50 27.20 3.56
C THR A 9 -7.07 26.60 4.90
N SER A 10 -8.03 26.25 5.76
CA SER A 10 -7.78 25.54 7.02
C SER A 10 -7.09 24.19 6.79
N ASP A 11 -7.52 23.42 5.79
CA ASP A 11 -6.94 22.10 5.49
C ASP A 11 -5.51 22.20 4.95
N ARG A 12 -5.20 23.24 4.18
CA ARG A 12 -3.82 23.53 3.74
C ARG A 12 -2.90 23.92 4.90
N VAL A 13 -3.39 24.70 5.86
CA VAL A 13 -2.64 25.00 7.09
C VAL A 13 -2.43 23.74 7.93
N ARG A 14 -3.47 22.89 8.02
CA ARG A 14 -3.39 21.58 8.70
C ARG A 14 -2.38 20.65 8.04
N LEU A 15 -2.33 20.61 6.70
CA LEU A 15 -1.31 19.87 5.95
C LEU A 15 0.09 20.32 6.37
N GLY A 16 0.35 21.63 6.45
CA GLY A 16 1.64 22.15 6.89
C GLY A 16 2.08 21.65 8.27
N ARG A 17 1.16 21.57 9.22
CA ARG A 17 1.42 21.00 10.56
C ARG A 17 1.76 19.51 10.49
N LEU A 18 0.99 18.74 9.70
CA LEU A 18 1.19 17.30 9.53
C LEU A 18 2.52 16.98 8.84
N ILE A 19 2.94 17.79 7.87
CA ILE A 19 4.27 17.70 7.23
C ILE A 19 5.38 17.86 8.28
N GLU A 20 5.27 18.87 9.16
CA GLU A 20 6.28 19.10 10.22
C GLU A 20 6.32 17.95 11.24
N GLU A 21 5.15 17.44 11.63
CA GLU A 21 5.04 16.27 12.51
C GLU A 21 5.66 15.03 11.87
N ARG A 22 5.37 14.78 10.60
CA ARG A 22 5.90 13.62 9.87
C ARG A 22 7.41 13.72 9.69
N LYS A 23 7.94 14.88 9.32
CA LYS A 23 9.38 15.14 9.28
C LYS A 23 10.06 14.76 10.60
N ARG A 24 9.49 15.19 11.74
CA ARG A 24 10.06 14.87 13.06
C ARG A 24 10.08 13.37 13.33
N LYS A 25 9.00 12.66 12.96
CA LYS A 25 8.93 11.19 13.06
C LYS A 25 9.99 10.50 12.19
N LEU A 26 10.17 10.97 10.96
CA LEU A 26 11.17 10.44 10.02
C LEU A 26 12.61 10.85 10.38
N GLN A 27 12.80 11.81 11.29
CA GLN A 27 14.11 12.39 11.64
C GLN A 27 14.90 12.91 10.41
N ARG A 28 14.20 13.31 9.35
CA ARG A 28 14.79 13.82 8.11
C ARG A 28 14.98 15.34 8.17
N SER A 29 16.04 15.84 7.53
CA SER A 29 16.20 17.28 7.28
C SER A 29 15.25 17.74 6.17
N TRP A 30 15.02 19.05 6.07
CA TRP A 30 14.24 19.60 4.95
C TRP A 30 14.85 19.31 3.59
N THR A 31 16.18 19.34 3.52
CA THR A 31 16.92 18.95 2.32
C THR A 31 16.66 17.49 1.97
N ALA A 32 16.69 16.58 2.96
CA ALA A 32 16.43 15.17 2.72
C ALA A 32 14.98 14.92 2.23
N ILE A 33 13.99 15.63 2.78
CA ILE A 33 12.59 15.55 2.31
C ILE A 33 12.46 16.08 0.88
N SER A 34 13.06 17.23 0.58
CA SER A 34 13.08 17.82 -0.76
C SER A 34 13.69 16.89 -1.80
N GLN A 35 14.78 16.20 -1.46
CA GLN A 35 15.44 15.22 -2.34
C GLN A 35 14.66 13.92 -2.49
N ALA A 36 13.93 13.48 -1.45
CA ALA A 36 13.16 12.24 -1.49
C ALA A 36 11.96 12.30 -2.46
N GLY A 37 11.26 13.44 -2.53
CA GLY A 37 10.13 13.65 -3.47
C GLY A 37 10.45 14.56 -4.66
N PRO A 38 11.71 14.68 -5.10
CA PRO A 38 12.23 15.82 -5.88
C PRO A 38 11.37 17.11 -5.89
N ILE A 39 11.16 17.71 -4.71
CA ILE A 39 10.34 18.93 -4.55
C ILE A 39 11.24 20.15 -4.43
N PRO A 40 11.05 21.22 -5.22
CA PRO A 40 11.77 22.48 -5.04
C PRO A 40 11.58 23.03 -3.62
N PRO A 41 12.63 23.53 -2.94
CA PRO A 41 12.53 24.02 -1.56
C PRO A 41 11.45 25.09 -1.35
N GLU A 42 11.24 25.96 -2.34
CA GLU A 42 10.20 26.99 -2.28
C GLU A 42 8.78 26.39 -2.38
N THR A 43 8.60 25.38 -3.22
CA THR A 43 7.34 24.64 -3.32
C THR A 43 7.03 23.91 -2.01
N LEU A 44 8.04 23.28 -1.41
CA LEU A 44 7.91 22.64 -0.09
C LEU A 44 7.59 23.67 1.00
N ARG A 45 8.21 24.84 0.95
CA ARG A 45 7.90 25.96 1.86
C ARG A 45 6.45 26.42 1.71
N ARG A 46 5.95 26.59 0.49
CA ARG A 46 4.54 26.93 0.23
C ARG A 46 3.57 25.89 0.79
N ALA A 47 3.84 24.61 0.56
CA ALA A 47 3.03 23.52 1.10
C ALA A 47 2.97 23.55 2.64
N ARG A 48 4.07 23.91 3.30
CA ARG A 48 4.14 24.01 4.76
C ARG A 48 3.36 25.19 5.35
N ILE A 49 3.26 26.30 4.63
CA ILE A 49 2.55 27.49 5.11
C ILE A 49 1.05 27.40 4.73
N GLY A 50 0.73 26.70 3.64
CA GLY A 50 -0.65 26.48 3.21
C GLY A 50 -1.29 27.69 2.51
N THR A 51 -0.49 28.64 2.02
CA THR A 51 -0.97 29.94 1.48
C THR A 51 -1.61 29.84 0.11
N SER A 52 -1.43 28.73 -0.62
CA SER A 52 -1.87 28.60 -2.01
C SER A 52 -2.21 27.15 -2.33
N PRO A 53 -3.05 26.89 -3.34
CA PRO A 53 -3.25 25.55 -3.86
C PRO A 53 -1.94 24.94 -4.32
N LEU A 54 -1.85 23.61 -4.21
CA LEU A 54 -0.75 22.81 -4.73
C LEU A 54 -1.16 22.22 -6.08
N ALA A 55 -0.20 22.02 -6.97
CA ALA A 55 -0.43 21.27 -8.20
C ALA A 55 -0.43 19.77 -7.89
N ASP A 56 -1.12 18.97 -8.72
CA ASP A 56 -1.26 17.52 -8.52
C ASP A 56 0.10 16.81 -8.44
N ASP A 57 1.05 17.16 -9.32
CA ASP A 57 2.44 16.65 -9.27
C ASP A 57 3.15 16.98 -7.95
N THR A 58 2.83 18.12 -7.31
CA THR A 58 3.39 18.44 -5.98
C THR A 58 2.76 17.59 -4.87
N ILE A 59 1.48 17.25 -5.00
CA ILE A 59 0.75 16.40 -4.04
C ILE A 59 1.34 14.99 -4.05
N GLU A 60 1.54 14.40 -5.23
CA GLU A 60 2.14 13.07 -5.39
C GLU A 60 3.58 13.03 -4.87
N ARG A 61 4.36 14.08 -5.17
CA ARG A 61 5.73 14.21 -4.67
C ARG A 61 5.79 14.36 -3.15
N LEU A 62 4.81 15.02 -2.53
CA LEU A 62 4.73 15.13 -1.07
C LEU A 62 4.45 13.77 -0.42
N ASP A 63 3.58 12.95 -1.02
CA ASP A 63 3.34 11.59 -0.54
C ASP A 63 4.63 10.78 -0.51
N THR A 64 5.40 10.85 -1.60
CA THR A 64 6.71 10.21 -1.72
C THR A 64 7.71 10.75 -0.70
N ALA A 65 7.83 12.08 -0.58
CA ALA A 65 8.81 12.73 0.30
C ALA A 65 8.60 12.42 1.79
N LEU A 66 7.36 12.10 2.18
CA LEU A 66 6.92 11.95 3.57
C LEU A 66 6.65 10.49 3.96
N ASP A 67 7.00 9.54 3.10
CA ASP A 67 6.71 8.12 3.26
C ASP A 67 5.24 7.89 3.64
N TRP A 68 4.35 8.55 2.89
CA TRP A 68 2.90 8.37 2.96
C TRP A 68 2.42 7.55 1.75
N LEU A 69 1.27 6.89 1.90
CA LEU A 69 0.61 6.24 0.78
C LEU A 69 0.25 7.28 -0.30
N PRO A 70 0.36 6.92 -1.59
CA PRO A 70 -0.14 7.76 -2.68
C PRO A 70 -1.59 8.18 -2.43
N GLY A 71 -1.88 9.48 -2.54
CA GLY A 71 -3.19 10.09 -2.28
C GLY A 71 -3.35 10.66 -0.87
N SER A 72 -2.46 10.35 0.08
CA SER A 72 -2.57 10.81 1.47
C SER A 72 -2.57 12.33 1.60
N THR A 73 -1.78 13.03 0.80
CA THR A 73 -1.74 14.49 0.79
C THR A 73 -3.06 15.06 0.27
N GLN A 74 -3.66 14.41 -0.74
CA GLN A 74 -4.97 14.79 -1.25
C GLN A 74 -6.08 14.55 -0.20
N ASP A 75 -6.01 13.44 0.54
CA ASP A 75 -6.95 13.15 1.62
C ASP A 75 -6.91 14.24 2.69
N VAL A 76 -5.72 14.70 3.08
CA VAL A 76 -5.56 15.82 4.02
C VAL A 76 -6.19 17.09 3.50
N LEU A 77 -5.97 17.42 2.22
CA LEU A 77 -6.56 18.60 1.57
C LEU A 77 -8.10 18.51 1.45
N ASN A 78 -8.66 17.31 1.52
CA ASN A 78 -10.09 17.03 1.56
C ASN A 78 -10.63 16.87 3.01
N GLY A 79 -9.81 17.14 4.03
CA GLY A 79 -10.19 17.06 5.45
C GLY A 79 -9.99 15.68 6.11
N GLY A 80 -9.51 14.68 5.37
CA GLY A 80 -9.12 13.36 5.87
C GLY A 80 -7.74 13.35 6.55
N ASP A 81 -7.25 12.17 6.93
CA ASP A 81 -5.93 11.98 7.56
C ASP A 81 -4.94 11.31 6.59
N PRO A 82 -3.63 11.61 6.68
CA PRO A 82 -2.64 10.95 5.84
C PRO A 82 -2.37 9.53 6.35
N THR A 83 -1.99 8.61 5.46
CA THR A 83 -1.64 7.24 5.83
C THR A 83 -0.14 6.99 5.68
N PRO A 84 0.62 6.85 6.78
CA PRO A 84 2.02 6.43 6.73
C PRO A 84 2.22 5.05 6.11
N LEU A 85 3.22 4.88 5.25
CA LEU A 85 3.57 3.57 4.68
C LEU A 85 3.90 2.54 5.77
N GLU A 86 4.58 2.95 6.82
CA GLU A 86 4.91 2.08 7.97
C GLU A 86 3.67 1.51 8.68
N ASP A 87 2.52 2.18 8.63
CA ASP A 87 1.28 1.68 9.23
C ASP A 87 0.63 0.60 8.36
N VAL A 88 0.88 0.63 7.04
CA VAL A 88 0.47 -0.44 6.11
C VAL A 88 1.31 -1.68 6.36
N ASP A 89 2.63 -1.54 6.43
CA ASP A 89 3.56 -2.65 6.69
C ASP A 89 3.26 -3.33 8.04
N ARG A 90 2.90 -2.55 9.07
CA ARG A 90 2.51 -3.10 10.38
C ARG A 90 1.18 -3.84 10.37
N ARG A 91 0.20 -3.37 9.58
CA ARG A 91 -1.12 -4.02 9.46
C ARG A 91 -1.07 -5.28 8.61
N TYR A 92 -0.13 -5.36 7.68
CA TYR A 92 0.10 -6.50 6.81
C TYR A 92 1.59 -6.86 6.78
N PRO A 93 2.11 -7.55 7.81
CA PRO A 93 3.46 -8.11 7.74
C PRO A 93 3.45 -9.28 6.74
N VAL A 94 3.60 -8.98 5.44
CA VAL A 94 3.50 -9.94 4.33
C VAL A 94 4.62 -11.01 4.39
N GLU A 95 5.73 -10.71 5.07
CA GLU A 95 7.01 -11.35 4.78
C GLU A 95 7.35 -12.67 5.48
N ARG A 96 6.58 -13.17 6.46
CA ARG A 96 6.91 -14.49 7.06
C ARG A 96 5.79 -15.51 7.03
N GLN A 97 4.54 -15.11 7.25
CA GLN A 97 3.45 -16.09 7.28
C GLN A 97 2.99 -16.50 5.89
N ILE A 98 3.02 -15.61 4.90
CA ILE A 98 2.52 -15.93 3.56
C ILE A 98 3.52 -16.83 2.81
N LEU A 99 4.82 -16.53 2.90
CA LEU A 99 5.88 -17.27 2.18
C LEU A 99 5.99 -18.76 2.55
N ASP A 100 5.47 -19.15 3.73
CA ASP A 100 5.41 -20.55 4.18
C ASP A 100 4.08 -21.24 3.83
N THR A 101 3.12 -20.49 3.28
CA THR A 101 1.93 -21.08 2.66
C THR A 101 2.24 -21.57 1.25
N PRO A 102 1.47 -22.54 0.71
CA PRO A 102 1.59 -22.95 -0.70
C PRO A 102 1.52 -21.76 -1.66
N ILE A 103 0.66 -20.77 -1.40
CA ILE A 103 0.55 -19.56 -2.23
C ILE A 103 1.83 -18.72 -2.17
N GLY A 104 2.42 -18.53 -0.98
CA GLY A 104 3.65 -17.75 -0.87
C GLY A 104 4.90 -18.45 -1.40
N GLN A 105 4.91 -19.80 -1.45
CA GLN A 105 5.96 -20.52 -2.17
C GLN A 105 5.89 -20.26 -3.68
N VAL A 106 4.69 -20.24 -4.27
CA VAL A 106 4.52 -19.91 -5.69
C VAL A 106 4.84 -18.43 -5.96
N VAL A 107 4.50 -17.53 -5.03
CA VAL A 107 4.92 -16.10 -5.13
C VAL A 107 6.44 -15.96 -5.06
N ARG A 108 7.12 -16.70 -4.17
CA ARG A 108 8.60 -16.70 -4.08
C ARG A 108 9.25 -17.19 -5.38
N GLU A 109 8.66 -18.22 -6.01
CA GLU A 109 9.08 -18.73 -7.32
C GLU A 109 8.92 -17.65 -8.41
N ILE A 110 7.82 -16.88 -8.41
CA ILE A 110 7.64 -15.73 -9.32
C ILE A 110 8.74 -14.68 -9.16
N TYR A 111 9.01 -14.25 -7.92
CA TYR A 111 10.01 -13.19 -7.69
C TYR A 111 11.42 -13.66 -8.02
N SER A 112 11.74 -14.92 -7.73
CA SER A 112 13.06 -15.51 -8.03
C SER A 112 13.29 -15.69 -9.53
N ASP A 113 12.27 -16.07 -10.29
CA ASP A 113 12.36 -16.23 -11.75
C ASP A 113 12.42 -14.89 -12.49
N LEU A 114 11.84 -13.82 -11.93
CA LEU A 114 11.85 -12.47 -12.54
C LEU A 114 13.09 -11.64 -12.19
N GLU A 115 13.73 -11.88 -11.05
CA GLU A 115 14.93 -11.14 -10.61
C GLU A 115 16.27 -11.79 -11.02
N ALA A 116 16.27 -13.02 -11.54
CA ALA A 116 17.51 -13.77 -11.73
C ALA A 116 18.32 -13.44 -13.00
N ASP A 117 17.79 -12.71 -13.99
CA ASP A 117 18.55 -12.50 -15.23
C ASP A 117 18.11 -11.26 -16.05
N ASP A 118 18.97 -10.24 -16.06
CA ASP A 118 18.80 -9.02 -16.87
C ASP A 118 18.91 -9.31 -18.38
N SER A 119 19.23 -10.55 -18.79
CA SER A 119 19.32 -10.99 -20.18
C SER A 119 18.04 -11.61 -20.76
N LEU A 120 16.96 -11.74 -19.98
CA LEU A 120 15.68 -12.29 -20.48
C LEU A 120 14.96 -11.32 -21.40
N THR A 121 14.57 -11.80 -22.60
CA THR A 121 13.76 -11.02 -23.54
C THR A 121 12.32 -10.85 -23.03
N PRO A 122 11.57 -9.84 -23.52
CA PRO A 122 10.16 -9.64 -23.16
C PRO A 122 9.28 -10.88 -23.36
N GLU A 123 9.52 -11.66 -24.42
CA GLU A 123 8.78 -12.89 -24.73
C GLU A 123 9.07 -13.99 -23.70
N GLN A 124 10.33 -14.16 -23.30
CA GLN A 124 10.71 -15.14 -22.27
C GLN A 124 10.15 -14.76 -20.90
N ARG A 125 10.12 -13.45 -20.58
CA ARG A 125 9.46 -12.94 -19.37
C ARG A 125 7.97 -13.23 -19.37
N GLU A 126 7.31 -13.07 -20.52
CA GLU A 126 5.88 -13.35 -20.64
C GLU A 126 5.56 -14.85 -20.53
N GLU A 127 6.36 -15.71 -21.16
CA GLU A 127 6.20 -17.17 -21.06
C GLU A 127 6.36 -17.66 -19.61
N ILE A 128 7.35 -17.13 -18.88
CA ILE A 128 7.54 -17.42 -17.45
C ILE A 128 6.32 -16.92 -16.65
N ARG A 129 5.82 -15.71 -16.92
CA ARG A 129 4.62 -15.16 -16.28
C ARG A 129 3.39 -16.03 -16.52
N GLU A 130 3.14 -16.45 -17.76
CA GLU A 130 1.97 -17.26 -18.12
C GLU A 130 2.02 -18.66 -17.50
N ARG A 131 3.18 -19.31 -17.53
CA ARG A 131 3.38 -20.63 -16.90
C ARG A 131 3.11 -20.58 -15.41
N THR A 132 3.64 -19.55 -14.74
CA THR A 132 3.48 -19.43 -13.29
C THR A 132 2.06 -18.97 -12.90
N ALA A 133 1.43 -18.09 -13.69
CA ALA A 133 0.03 -17.71 -13.50
C ALA A 133 -0.91 -18.91 -13.66
N THR A 134 -0.63 -19.82 -14.59
CA THR A 134 -1.42 -21.04 -14.79
C THR A 134 -1.34 -21.95 -13.56
N ARG A 135 -0.12 -22.20 -13.06
CA ARG A 135 0.10 -22.99 -11.84
C ARG A 135 -0.57 -22.37 -10.61
N MET A 136 -0.53 -21.04 -10.46
CA MET A 136 -1.23 -20.33 -9.37
C MET A 136 -2.74 -20.53 -9.41
N ARG A 137 -3.36 -20.45 -10.59
CA ARG A 137 -4.81 -20.65 -10.73
C ARG A 137 -5.24 -22.06 -10.33
N GLU A 138 -4.43 -23.06 -10.67
CA GLU A 138 -4.70 -24.46 -10.31
C GLU A 138 -4.61 -24.67 -8.80
N GLU A 139 -3.54 -24.18 -8.16
CA GLU A 139 -3.34 -24.29 -6.71
C GLU A 139 -4.43 -23.56 -5.92
N VAL A 140 -4.78 -22.33 -6.32
CA VAL A 140 -5.87 -21.58 -5.68
C VAL A 140 -7.20 -22.31 -5.82
N THR A 141 -7.47 -22.89 -6.99
CA THR A 141 -8.68 -23.68 -7.22
C THR A 141 -8.73 -24.92 -6.32
N MET A 142 -7.60 -25.60 -6.15
CA MET A 142 -7.47 -26.75 -5.26
C MET A 142 -7.68 -26.38 -3.79
N MET A 143 -7.10 -25.27 -3.33
CA MET A 143 -7.29 -24.77 -1.96
C MET A 143 -8.74 -24.38 -1.67
N VAL A 144 -9.41 -23.71 -2.60
CA VAL A 144 -10.84 -23.34 -2.46
C VAL A 144 -11.73 -24.59 -2.36
N ARG A 145 -11.43 -25.62 -3.17
CA ARG A 145 -12.15 -26.90 -3.13
C ARG A 145 -11.93 -27.63 -1.80
N ALA A 146 -10.68 -27.72 -1.34
CA ALA A 146 -10.34 -28.35 -0.06
C ALA A 146 -11.04 -27.65 1.11
N LYS A 147 -11.03 -26.31 1.15
CA LYS A 147 -11.71 -25.54 2.20
C LYS A 147 -13.22 -25.68 2.17
N ARG A 148 -13.84 -25.81 1.00
CA ARG A 148 -15.27 -26.12 0.90
C ARG A 148 -15.59 -27.49 1.50
N TRP A 149 -14.79 -28.50 1.17
CA TRP A 149 -14.96 -29.84 1.72
C TRP A 149 -14.83 -29.87 3.25
N GLU A 150 -13.79 -29.23 3.82
CA GLU A 150 -13.62 -29.14 5.28
C GLU A 150 -14.82 -28.45 5.97
N ASN A 151 -15.38 -27.41 5.35
CA ASN A 151 -16.54 -26.71 5.88
C ASN A 151 -17.82 -27.55 5.83
N GLU A 152 -18.02 -28.33 4.78
CA GLU A 152 -19.14 -29.27 4.68
C GLU A 152 -19.04 -30.40 5.73
N GLU A 153 -17.83 -30.93 5.92
CA GLU A 153 -17.58 -31.99 6.89
C GLU A 153 -17.77 -31.52 8.34
N ARG A 154 -17.34 -30.28 8.64
CA ARG A 154 -17.60 -29.64 9.93
C ARG A 154 -19.11 -29.47 10.18
N LYS A 155 -19.88 -29.01 9.18
CA LYS A 155 -21.34 -28.87 9.28
C LYS A 155 -22.05 -30.20 9.51
N ARG A 156 -21.59 -31.29 8.87
CA ARG A 156 -22.12 -32.65 9.10
C ARG A 156 -21.90 -33.10 10.54
N ARG A 157 -20.68 -32.93 11.08
CA ARG A 157 -20.34 -33.30 12.47
C ARG A 157 -21.12 -32.49 13.50
N GLU A 158 -21.33 -31.21 13.25
CA GLU A 158 -22.16 -30.33 14.10
C GLU A 158 -23.63 -30.75 14.07
N SER A 159 -24.14 -31.20 12.91
CA SER A 159 -25.52 -31.69 12.75
C SER A 159 -25.75 -33.03 13.46
N ASP A 160 -24.79 -33.97 13.37
CA ASP A 160 -24.86 -35.27 14.05
C ASP A 160 -24.71 -35.16 15.57
N SER A 161 -23.98 -34.15 16.06
CA SER A 161 -23.83 -33.82 17.48
C SER A 161 -25.10 -33.20 18.08
N GLY A 162 -25.83 -32.41 17.28
CA GLY A 162 -27.11 -31.80 17.69
C GLY A 162 -28.29 -32.78 17.77
N ALA A 163 -28.23 -33.92 17.08
CA ALA A 163 -29.31 -34.91 17.04
C ALA A 163 -29.31 -35.91 18.22
N ARG A 164 -28.33 -35.83 19.14
CA ARG A 164 -28.20 -36.73 20.32
C ARG A 164 -28.55 -36.06 21.67
N LYS A 165 -29.17 -34.88 21.68
CA LYS A 165 -29.70 -34.22 22.88
C LYS A 165 -31.22 -34.14 22.82
#